data_AF-A0A7Y4ZPJ5-F1
#
_entry.id   AF-A0A7Y4ZPJ5-F1
#
_cell.length_a   1.000
_cell.length_b   1.000
_cell.length_c   1.000
_cell.angle_alpha   90.00
_cell.angle_beta   90.00
_cell.angle_gamma   90.00
#
_symmetry.space_group_name_H-M   'P 1'
#
loop_
_entity.id
_entity.type
_entity.pdbx_description
1 polymer ?
#
loop_
_entity_poly.entity_id
_entity_poly.type
_entity_poly.pdbx_seq_one_letter_code
_entity_poly.pdbx_strand_id
1 'polypeptide(L)'
;MSPLAPLATMVAPVDGLLVLDPEMRRVYDVLGRLAATPLPVLVTGETGVGKEGAAAFVHASSPRAQAPFLRINCASLSETMLESELFGHERGSFTGAAGTHVGFFEAADGGTLFLDEIGELSRGAQAKLLRVLECGEIVRVGATHARRVDVRVVTATHRDLRQMVDQGEFREDLYFRLSGLTVEIPGLRARRSEILPLASLFLERAAQLTGRPLPRLTPDAMEALLTHGWPGNVRELKNAMIRAVALCAGDVVEREHLALSTGPSARPSPGATPPASKVEPETEPGRVMREDLRAYERARILEALQQTAGNQTQAAALLGISRRTLTNKLNAHAIARPRKRVSGAFPAVACGEAGTPLRVAVV
;
A
#
# COMPACT_ATOMS: atom_id res chain seq x y z
N MET A 1 31.72 31.78 -31.87
CA MET A 1 31.12 31.97 -30.55
C MET A 1 29.62 31.92 -30.73
N SER A 2 29.00 30.77 -30.50
CA SER A 2 27.54 30.62 -30.53
C SER A 2 27.04 30.45 -29.09
N PRO A 3 25.97 31.15 -28.68
CA PRO A 3 25.49 31.09 -27.32
C PRO A 3 24.70 29.79 -27.10
N LEU A 4 24.95 29.18 -25.94
CA LEU A 4 24.15 28.10 -25.36
C LEU A 4 22.69 28.57 -25.21
N ALA A 5 21.78 27.86 -25.87
CA ALA A 5 20.33 27.96 -25.64
C ALA A 5 19.84 26.76 -24.81
N PRO A 6 18.79 26.93 -23.99
CA PRO A 6 18.64 26.23 -22.72
C PRO A 6 18.03 24.82 -22.87
N LEU A 7 18.56 23.89 -22.06
CA LEU A 7 17.96 22.60 -21.77
C LEU A 7 16.67 22.81 -20.96
N ALA A 8 15.57 23.05 -21.65
CA ALA A 8 14.22 22.96 -21.11
C ALA A 8 13.37 22.09 -22.05
N THR A 9 13.76 20.84 -22.19
CA THR A 9 12.88 19.83 -22.79
C THR A 9 12.00 19.29 -21.67
N MET A 10 10.80 19.85 -21.56
CA MET A 10 9.69 19.17 -20.89
C MET A 10 9.44 17.87 -21.65
N VAL A 11 9.98 16.77 -21.14
CA VAL A 11 9.60 15.43 -21.56
C VAL A 11 8.15 15.23 -21.11
N ALA A 12 7.25 14.96 -22.05
CA ALA A 12 5.84 14.72 -21.78
C ALA A 12 5.68 13.62 -20.71
N PRO A 13 4.79 13.79 -19.72
CA PRO A 13 4.81 12.96 -18.54
C PRO A 13 4.17 11.60 -18.82
N VAL A 14 4.87 10.55 -18.41
CA VAL A 14 4.24 9.41 -17.73
C VAL A 14 3.26 10.00 -16.71
N ASP A 15 1.96 9.71 -16.81
CA ASP A 15 0.87 10.39 -16.08
C ASP A 15 1.24 10.99 -14.70
N GLY A 16 1.47 12.31 -14.65
CA GLY A 16 1.73 13.02 -13.39
C GLY A 16 3.16 12.97 -12.88
N LEU A 17 4.15 12.75 -13.74
CA LEU A 17 5.55 12.96 -13.38
C LEU A 17 5.82 14.47 -13.18
N LEU A 18 5.90 14.90 -11.91
CA LEU A 18 6.34 16.23 -11.52
C LEU A 18 7.75 16.14 -10.96
N VAL A 19 8.69 16.86 -11.60
CA VAL A 19 10.10 16.90 -11.21
C VAL A 19 10.51 18.37 -11.09
N LEU A 20 10.64 18.84 -9.85
CA LEU A 20 11.02 20.22 -9.57
C LEU A 20 12.30 20.29 -8.77
N ASP A 21 12.50 19.35 -7.84
CA ASP A 21 13.65 19.36 -6.95
C ASP A 21 14.94 19.11 -7.74
N PRO A 22 16.04 19.86 -7.47
CA PRO A 22 17.31 19.66 -8.16
C PRO A 22 17.87 18.24 -8.03
N GLU A 23 17.64 17.56 -6.90
CA GLU A 23 18.06 16.18 -6.68
C GLU A 23 17.27 15.23 -7.58
N MET A 24 15.95 15.40 -7.64
CA MET A 24 15.08 14.63 -8.54
C MET A 24 15.43 14.87 -10.02
N ARG A 25 15.79 16.11 -10.40
CA ARG A 25 16.26 16.39 -11.77
C ARG A 25 17.51 15.59 -12.11
N ARG A 26 18.49 15.53 -11.21
CA ARG A 26 19.69 14.70 -11.40
C ARG A 26 19.35 13.22 -11.53
N VAL A 27 18.42 12.72 -10.71
CA VAL A 27 17.91 11.34 -10.80
C VAL A 27 17.34 11.07 -12.19
N TYR A 28 16.45 11.94 -12.69
CA TYR A 28 15.84 11.76 -14.01
C TYR A 28 16.82 11.97 -15.18
N ASP A 29 17.80 12.85 -15.04
CA ASP A 29 18.89 13.01 -16.02
C ASP A 29 19.72 11.72 -16.14
N VAL A 30 20.03 11.08 -15.01
CA VAL A 30 20.71 9.79 -14.98
C VAL A 30 19.81 8.72 -15.61
N LEU A 31 18.55 8.61 -15.19
CA LEU A 31 17.60 7.65 -15.76
C LEU A 31 17.47 7.81 -17.28
N GLY A 32 17.51 9.04 -17.81
CA GLY A 32 17.47 9.31 -19.25
C GLY A 32 18.68 8.75 -19.98
N ARG A 33 19.88 8.86 -19.40
CA ARG A 33 21.10 8.23 -19.96
C ARG A 33 21.04 6.72 -19.87
N LEU A 34 20.57 6.17 -18.75
CA LEU A 34 20.42 4.73 -18.56
C LEU A 34 19.37 4.15 -19.52
N ALA A 35 18.33 4.92 -19.85
CA ALA A 35 17.28 4.53 -20.78
C ALA A 35 17.78 4.19 -22.19
N ALA A 36 18.89 4.81 -22.64
CA ALA A 36 19.51 4.52 -23.92
C ALA A 36 20.21 3.15 -23.99
N THR A 37 20.50 2.53 -22.84
CA THR A 37 21.18 1.23 -22.77
C THR A 37 20.17 0.07 -22.72
N PRO A 38 20.52 -1.13 -23.23
CA PRO A 38 19.68 -2.33 -23.08
C PRO A 38 19.85 -3.01 -21.71
N LEU A 39 20.75 -2.51 -20.87
CA LEU A 39 21.11 -3.15 -19.60
C LEU A 39 19.98 -3.03 -18.57
N PRO A 40 19.92 -3.97 -17.60
CA PRO A 40 19.00 -3.89 -16.48
C PRO A 40 19.23 -2.63 -15.66
N VAL A 41 18.14 -2.04 -15.16
CA VAL A 41 18.18 -0.87 -14.26
C VAL A 41 17.53 -1.23 -12.93
N LEU A 42 18.25 -1.01 -11.82
CA LEU A 42 17.76 -1.20 -10.47
C LEU A 42 17.39 0.14 -9.85
N VAL A 43 16.11 0.31 -9.49
CA VAL A 43 15.58 1.50 -8.83
C VAL A 43 15.38 1.23 -7.34
N THR A 44 16.16 1.90 -6.50
CA THR A 44 16.05 1.78 -5.05
C THR A 44 15.32 2.99 -4.44
N GLY A 45 14.84 2.83 -3.21
CA GLY A 45 14.22 3.92 -2.44
C GLY A 45 13.06 3.42 -1.60
N GLU A 46 12.62 4.25 -0.65
CA GLU A 46 11.56 3.91 0.29
C GLU A 46 10.23 3.53 -0.42
N THR A 47 9.33 2.87 0.30
CA THR A 47 7.99 2.57 -0.23
C THR A 47 7.24 3.88 -0.53
N GLY A 48 6.62 3.97 -1.70
CA GLY A 48 5.77 5.11 -2.06
C GLY A 48 6.51 6.33 -2.62
N VAL A 49 7.81 6.26 -2.91
CA VAL A 49 8.57 7.38 -3.51
C VAL A 49 8.31 7.61 -5.01
N GLY A 50 7.67 6.65 -5.70
CA GLY A 50 7.38 6.77 -7.13
C GLY A 50 8.30 5.95 -8.05
N LYS A 51 8.86 4.82 -7.58
CA LYS A 51 9.72 3.92 -8.37
C LYS A 51 9.07 3.45 -9.67
N GLU A 52 7.76 3.22 -9.66
CA GLU A 52 6.96 2.90 -10.85
C GLU A 52 7.03 4.00 -11.93
N GLY A 53 6.96 5.28 -11.53
CA GLY A 53 7.07 6.40 -12.46
C GLY A 53 8.47 6.51 -13.06
N ALA A 54 9.51 6.21 -12.27
CA ALA A 54 10.88 6.13 -12.77
C ALA A 54 11.05 4.98 -13.79
N ALA A 55 10.50 3.81 -13.52
CA ALA A 55 10.57 2.68 -14.45
C ALA A 55 9.84 2.96 -15.77
N ALA A 56 8.65 3.56 -15.69
CA ALA A 56 7.91 3.98 -16.87
C ALA A 56 8.66 5.07 -17.66
N PHE A 57 9.34 6.00 -16.99
CA PHE A 57 10.19 7.00 -17.64
C PHE A 57 11.38 6.35 -18.37
N VAL A 58 12.03 5.37 -17.76
CA VAL A 58 13.12 4.61 -18.39
C VAL A 58 12.62 3.91 -19.65
N HIS A 59 11.46 3.28 -19.60
CA HIS A 59 10.86 2.65 -20.78
C HIS A 59 10.53 3.68 -21.88
N ALA A 60 9.81 4.74 -21.54
CA ALA A 60 9.38 5.79 -22.47
C ALA A 60 10.55 6.55 -23.11
N SER A 61 11.70 6.61 -22.42
CA SER A 61 12.93 7.27 -22.90
C SER A 61 13.90 6.29 -23.59
N SER A 62 13.50 5.04 -23.81
CA SER A 62 14.35 4.01 -24.41
C SER A 62 14.05 3.77 -25.89
N PRO A 63 14.95 3.08 -26.63
CA PRO A 63 14.65 2.60 -27.98
C PRO A 63 13.41 1.69 -28.07
N ARG A 64 12.94 1.15 -26.93
CA ARG A 64 11.76 0.28 -26.82
C ARG A 64 10.49 1.02 -26.41
N ALA A 65 10.44 2.34 -26.47
CA ALA A 65 9.30 3.15 -26.00
C ALA A 65 7.95 2.84 -26.67
N GLN A 66 7.96 2.25 -27.88
CA GLN A 66 6.76 1.83 -28.61
C GLN A 66 6.44 0.34 -28.43
N ALA A 67 7.31 -0.40 -27.73
CA ALA A 67 7.15 -1.82 -27.46
C ALA A 67 6.38 -2.05 -26.15
N PRO A 68 5.95 -3.29 -25.85
CA PRO A 68 5.21 -3.57 -24.62
C PRO A 68 5.97 -3.16 -23.35
N PHE A 69 5.26 -2.51 -22.42
CA PHE A 69 5.72 -2.26 -21.06
C PHE A 69 4.84 -3.00 -20.07
N LEU A 70 5.30 -4.17 -19.64
CA LEU A 70 4.58 -4.99 -18.67
C LEU A 70 5.13 -4.80 -17.28
N ARG A 71 4.26 -4.95 -16.28
CA ARG A 71 4.55 -4.58 -14.90
C ARG A 71 3.96 -5.61 -13.96
N ILE A 72 4.76 -6.07 -13.02
CA ILE A 72 4.34 -7.03 -12.01
C ILE A 72 4.94 -6.66 -10.67
N ASN A 73 4.12 -6.78 -9.61
CA ASN A 73 4.58 -6.60 -8.24
C ASN A 73 4.80 -7.98 -7.61
N CYS A 74 6.05 -8.29 -7.31
CA CYS A 74 6.48 -9.59 -6.81
C CYS A 74 5.93 -9.92 -5.41
N ALA A 75 5.56 -8.90 -4.61
CA ALA A 75 4.99 -9.08 -3.27
C ALA A 75 3.48 -9.40 -3.28
N SER A 76 2.81 -9.27 -4.43
CA SER A 76 1.34 -9.37 -4.51
C SER A 76 0.80 -10.80 -4.70
N LEU A 77 1.67 -11.77 -5.03
CA LEU A 77 1.31 -13.13 -5.40
C LEU A 77 2.01 -14.14 -4.49
N SER A 78 1.44 -15.34 -4.35
CA SER A 78 2.17 -16.46 -3.76
C SER A 78 3.34 -16.86 -4.64
N GLU A 79 4.37 -17.48 -4.05
CA GLU A 79 5.58 -17.89 -4.78
C GLU A 79 5.26 -18.71 -6.05
N THR A 80 4.41 -19.72 -5.94
CA THR A 80 4.02 -20.58 -7.06
C THR A 80 3.28 -19.82 -8.16
N MET A 81 2.42 -18.87 -7.78
CA MET A 81 1.67 -18.05 -8.72
C MET A 81 2.60 -17.05 -9.40
N LEU A 82 3.53 -16.45 -8.66
CA LEU A 82 4.53 -15.53 -9.20
C LEU A 82 5.42 -16.21 -10.25
N GLU A 83 5.89 -17.43 -10.00
CA GLU A 83 6.67 -18.16 -11.00
C GLU A 83 5.86 -18.47 -12.26
N SER A 84 4.60 -18.89 -12.08
CA SER A 84 3.67 -19.14 -13.19
C SER A 84 3.37 -17.87 -14.00
N GLU A 85 3.18 -16.73 -13.34
CA GLU A 85 2.95 -15.45 -14.00
C GLU A 85 4.21 -14.98 -14.72
N LEU A 86 5.39 -15.02 -14.10
CA LEU A 86 6.63 -14.55 -14.71
C LEU A 86 7.05 -15.41 -15.92
N PHE A 87 7.11 -16.73 -15.73
CA PHE A 87 7.75 -17.65 -16.67
C PHE A 87 6.75 -18.47 -17.49
N GLY A 88 5.46 -18.44 -17.16
CA GLY A 88 4.45 -19.28 -17.78
C GLY A 88 4.47 -20.72 -17.25
N HIS A 89 3.45 -21.49 -17.59
CA HIS A 89 3.34 -22.89 -17.20
C HIS A 89 2.69 -23.75 -18.29
N GLU A 90 3.07 -25.03 -18.34
CA GLU A 90 2.37 -26.02 -19.16
C GLU A 90 1.22 -26.65 -18.39
N ARG A 91 0.22 -27.14 -19.13
CA ARG A 91 -0.94 -27.83 -18.57
C ARG A 91 -0.50 -28.99 -17.67
N GLY A 92 -1.06 -29.06 -16.46
CA GLY A 92 -0.78 -30.12 -15.49
C GLY A 92 0.54 -29.97 -14.72
N SER A 93 1.23 -28.82 -14.82
CA SER A 93 2.48 -28.56 -14.09
C SER A 93 2.32 -28.42 -12.57
N PHE A 94 1.12 -28.08 -12.07
CA PHE A 94 0.77 -28.06 -10.65
C PHE A 94 -0.74 -28.24 -10.44
N THR A 95 -1.16 -28.42 -9.19
CA THR A 95 -2.57 -28.56 -8.81
C THR A 95 -3.37 -27.29 -9.16
N GLY A 96 -4.24 -27.38 -10.18
CA GLY A 96 -5.01 -26.25 -10.69
C GLY A 96 -4.54 -25.71 -12.05
N ALA A 97 -3.45 -26.23 -12.62
CA ALA A 97 -2.97 -25.88 -13.96
C ALA A 97 -3.85 -26.51 -15.07
N ALA A 98 -5.05 -25.97 -15.24
CA ALA A 98 -6.05 -26.48 -16.19
C ALA A 98 -5.66 -26.23 -17.66
N GLY A 99 -4.82 -25.23 -17.95
CA GLY A 99 -4.37 -24.88 -19.29
C GLY A 99 -2.89 -24.52 -19.32
N THR A 100 -2.38 -24.22 -20.51
CA THR A 100 -1.05 -23.62 -20.68
C THR A 100 -1.19 -22.10 -20.54
N HIS A 101 -0.26 -21.47 -19.81
CA HIS A 101 -0.23 -20.03 -19.57
C HIS A 101 1.06 -19.41 -20.11
N VAL A 102 0.93 -18.28 -20.81
CA VAL A 102 2.05 -17.49 -21.32
C VAL A 102 2.51 -16.54 -20.21
N GLY A 103 3.78 -16.60 -19.85
CA GLY A 103 4.33 -15.74 -18.80
C GLY A 103 4.61 -14.31 -19.26
N PHE A 104 4.79 -13.41 -18.29
CA PHE A 104 5.14 -12.00 -18.52
C PHE A 104 6.43 -11.81 -19.31
N PHE A 105 7.42 -12.69 -19.18
CA PHE A 105 8.64 -12.63 -20.01
C PHE A 105 8.35 -12.90 -21.49
N GLU A 106 7.48 -13.87 -21.80
CA GLU A 106 7.08 -14.12 -23.20
C GLU A 106 6.21 -12.98 -23.73
N ALA A 107 5.29 -12.47 -22.90
CA ALA A 107 4.39 -11.39 -23.29
C ALA A 107 5.11 -10.04 -23.47
N ALA A 108 6.25 -9.85 -22.79
CA ALA A 108 7.09 -8.66 -22.88
C ALA A 108 8.22 -8.77 -23.93
N ASP A 109 8.22 -9.83 -24.76
CA ASP A 109 9.27 -10.04 -25.75
C ASP A 109 9.42 -8.83 -26.71
N GLY A 110 10.67 -8.41 -26.95
CA GLY A 110 11.01 -7.17 -27.64
C GLY A 110 10.74 -5.87 -26.85
N GLY A 111 10.13 -5.98 -25.67
CA GLY A 111 9.68 -4.86 -24.84
C GLY A 111 10.49 -4.69 -23.55
N THR A 112 9.81 -4.22 -22.50
CA THR A 112 10.37 -3.99 -21.17
C THR A 112 9.46 -4.61 -20.09
N LEU A 113 10.05 -5.33 -19.14
CA LEU A 113 9.37 -5.87 -17.97
C LEU A 113 9.84 -5.15 -16.72
N PHE A 114 8.89 -4.56 -16.00
CA PHE A 114 9.11 -3.94 -14.69
C PHE A 114 8.76 -4.91 -13.56
N LEU A 115 9.75 -5.20 -12.71
CA LEU A 115 9.62 -6.05 -11.52
C LEU A 115 9.67 -5.18 -10.26
N ASP A 116 8.51 -4.91 -9.66
CA ASP A 116 8.43 -4.18 -8.40
C ASP A 116 8.59 -5.12 -7.20
N GLU A 117 9.26 -4.64 -6.17
CA GLU A 117 9.65 -5.40 -4.98
C GLU A 117 10.46 -6.67 -5.29
N ILE A 118 11.53 -6.53 -6.09
CA ILE A 118 12.40 -7.66 -6.52
C ILE A 118 13.01 -8.46 -5.35
N GLY A 119 13.16 -7.84 -4.17
CA GLY A 119 13.62 -8.52 -2.95
C GLY A 119 12.66 -9.61 -2.45
N GLU A 120 11.40 -9.61 -2.88
CA GLU A 120 10.41 -10.62 -2.48
C GLU A 120 10.45 -11.89 -3.35
N LEU A 121 11.35 -11.96 -4.34
CA LEU A 121 11.52 -13.17 -5.13
C LEU A 121 12.05 -14.32 -4.30
N SER A 122 11.46 -15.50 -4.47
CA SER A 122 12.01 -16.73 -3.90
C SER A 122 13.33 -17.13 -4.56
N ARG A 123 14.10 -17.99 -3.90
CA ARG A 123 15.39 -18.49 -4.42
C ARG A 123 15.24 -19.19 -5.77
N GLY A 124 14.13 -19.90 -5.99
CA GLY A 124 13.80 -20.54 -7.27
C GLY A 124 13.57 -19.52 -8.38
N ALA A 125 12.73 -18.52 -8.12
CA ALA A 125 12.46 -17.42 -9.04
C ALA A 125 13.73 -16.59 -9.35
N GLN A 126 14.58 -16.33 -8.35
CA GLN A 126 15.87 -15.65 -8.52
C GLN A 126 16.79 -16.42 -9.50
N ALA A 127 16.89 -17.75 -9.37
CA ALA A 127 17.70 -18.57 -10.26
C ALA A 127 17.19 -18.54 -11.71
N LYS A 128 15.87 -18.56 -11.90
CA LYS A 128 15.24 -18.45 -13.23
C LYS A 128 15.45 -17.06 -13.83
N LEU A 129 15.28 -16.00 -13.04
CA LEU A 129 15.53 -14.63 -13.48
C LEU A 129 16.98 -14.44 -13.94
N LEU A 130 17.95 -14.98 -13.21
CA LEU A 130 19.35 -14.93 -13.61
C LEU A 130 19.56 -15.53 -15.00
N ARG A 131 18.97 -16.70 -15.29
CA ARG A 131 19.04 -17.33 -16.61
C ARG A 131 18.46 -16.45 -17.72
N VAL A 132 17.38 -15.73 -17.45
CA VAL A 132 16.82 -14.78 -18.41
C VAL A 132 17.81 -13.63 -18.68
N LEU A 133 18.41 -13.08 -17.63
CA LEU A 133 19.33 -11.94 -17.75
C LEU A 133 20.68 -12.30 -18.38
N GLU A 134 21.11 -13.56 -18.29
CA GLU A 134 22.37 -14.05 -18.84
C GLU A 134 22.22 -14.59 -20.27
N CYS A 135 21.22 -15.45 -20.49
CA CYS A 135 21.06 -16.20 -21.73
C CYS A 135 19.91 -15.71 -22.62
N GLY A 136 19.02 -14.86 -22.10
CA GLY A 136 17.79 -14.48 -22.81
C GLY A 136 16.85 -15.67 -22.99
N GLU A 137 16.86 -16.63 -22.07
CA GLU A 137 16.08 -17.86 -22.17
C GLU A 137 15.20 -18.08 -20.94
N ILE A 138 13.96 -18.51 -21.19
CA ILE A 138 13.01 -18.91 -20.16
C ILE A 138 12.63 -20.38 -20.34
N VAL A 139 12.22 -21.01 -19.24
CA VAL A 139 11.62 -22.34 -19.23
C VAL A 139 10.32 -22.25 -18.45
N ARG A 140 9.20 -22.57 -19.10
CA ARG A 140 7.89 -22.62 -18.43
C ARG A 140 7.90 -23.65 -17.31
N VAL A 141 7.10 -23.43 -16.28
CA VAL A 141 6.92 -24.41 -15.21
C VAL A 141 6.36 -25.71 -15.81
N GLY A 142 7.06 -26.82 -15.59
CA GLY A 142 6.73 -28.14 -16.15
C GLY A 142 7.21 -28.38 -17.58
N ALA A 143 7.84 -27.40 -18.24
CA ALA A 143 8.46 -27.60 -19.55
C ALA A 143 9.94 -28.03 -19.43
N THR A 144 10.43 -28.72 -20.45
CA THR A 144 11.85 -29.10 -20.60
C THR A 144 12.58 -28.26 -21.65
N HIS A 145 11.83 -27.59 -22.54
CA HIS A 145 12.39 -26.80 -23.63
C HIS A 145 12.50 -25.32 -23.24
N ALA A 146 13.67 -24.74 -23.48
CA ALA A 146 13.91 -23.31 -23.34
C ALA A 146 13.33 -22.54 -24.53
N ARG A 147 12.88 -21.31 -24.27
CA ARG A 147 12.42 -20.35 -25.27
C ARG A 147 13.25 -19.09 -25.15
N ARG A 148 13.72 -18.55 -26.28
CA ARG A 148 14.44 -17.28 -26.31
C ARG A 148 13.46 -16.11 -26.22
N VAL A 149 13.83 -15.12 -25.44
CA VAL A 149 13.13 -13.85 -25.26
C VAL A 149 14.14 -12.71 -25.19
N ASP A 150 13.80 -11.58 -25.77
CA ASP A 150 14.58 -10.34 -25.69
C ASP A 150 13.82 -9.30 -24.87
N VAL A 151 13.98 -9.35 -23.55
CA VAL A 151 13.26 -8.48 -22.61
C VAL A 151 14.23 -7.60 -21.83
N ARG A 152 14.02 -6.29 -21.89
CA ARG A 152 14.72 -5.37 -21.00
C ARG A 152 14.07 -5.44 -19.63
N VAL A 153 14.88 -5.60 -18.58
CA VAL A 153 14.37 -5.67 -17.21
C VAL A 153 14.64 -4.37 -16.46
N VAL A 154 13.60 -3.81 -15.84
CA VAL A 154 13.73 -2.73 -14.86
C VAL A 154 13.22 -3.27 -13.53
N THR A 155 14.01 -3.16 -12.47
CA THR A 155 13.64 -3.69 -11.15
C THR A 155 13.51 -2.56 -10.15
N ALA A 156 12.69 -2.77 -9.12
CA ALA A 156 12.55 -1.85 -8.01
C ALA A 156 12.50 -2.57 -6.67
N THR A 157 13.04 -1.96 -5.62
CA THR A 157 12.88 -2.45 -4.25
C THR A 157 13.08 -1.33 -3.22
N HIS A 158 12.55 -1.54 -2.02
CA HIS A 158 12.86 -0.74 -0.83
C HIS A 158 13.83 -1.45 0.14
N ARG A 159 14.16 -2.72 -0.12
CA ARG A 159 15.04 -3.53 0.73
C ARG A 159 16.50 -3.33 0.31
N ASP A 160 17.40 -3.48 1.28
CA ASP A 160 18.83 -3.53 1.00
C ASP A 160 19.21 -4.91 0.45
N LEU A 161 19.32 -5.01 -0.88
CA LEU A 161 19.69 -6.27 -1.54
C LEU A 161 21.09 -6.74 -1.14
N ARG A 162 22.01 -5.83 -0.80
CA ARG A 162 23.36 -6.22 -0.38
C ARG A 162 23.31 -6.92 0.96
N GLN A 163 22.58 -6.35 1.91
CA GLN A 163 22.35 -7.00 3.20
C GLN A 163 21.64 -8.35 3.05
N MET A 164 20.68 -8.48 2.13
CA MET A 164 20.00 -9.74 1.86
C MET A 164 20.92 -10.81 1.25
N VAL A 165 21.94 -10.40 0.47
CA VAL A 165 22.99 -11.30 -0.01
C VAL A 165 23.80 -11.83 1.16
N ASP A 166 24.24 -10.95 2.07
CA ASP A 166 25.01 -11.33 3.25
C ASP A 166 24.21 -12.28 4.18
N GLN A 167 22.88 -12.16 4.19
CA GLN A 167 21.97 -13.04 4.93
C GLN A 167 21.59 -14.34 4.18
N GLY A 168 22.02 -14.50 2.93
CA GLY A 168 21.70 -15.67 2.09
C GLY A 168 20.27 -15.68 1.52
N GLU A 169 19.49 -14.62 1.73
CA GLU A 169 18.12 -14.48 1.21
C GLU A 169 18.10 -14.12 -0.28
N PHE A 170 19.11 -13.39 -0.73
CA PHE A 170 19.27 -13.00 -2.15
C PHE A 170 20.55 -13.59 -2.74
N ARG A 171 20.52 -13.96 -4.02
CA ARG A 171 21.71 -14.53 -4.67
C ARG A 171 22.69 -13.43 -5.07
N GLU A 172 23.97 -13.65 -4.76
CA GLU A 172 25.04 -12.72 -5.07
C GLU A 172 25.21 -12.50 -6.60
N ASP A 173 25.13 -13.57 -7.39
CA ASP A 173 25.22 -13.51 -8.85
C ASP A 173 24.13 -12.63 -9.48
N LEU A 174 22.88 -12.82 -9.06
CA LEU A 174 21.75 -12.02 -9.50
C LEU A 174 21.88 -10.55 -9.05
N TYR A 175 22.35 -10.31 -7.82
CA TYR A 175 22.60 -8.95 -7.34
C TYR A 175 23.58 -8.22 -8.23
N PHE A 176 24.71 -8.82 -8.57
CA PHE A 176 25.70 -8.20 -9.47
C PHE A 176 25.15 -7.98 -10.88
N ARG A 177 24.28 -8.87 -11.37
CA ARG A 177 23.65 -8.71 -12.68
C ARG A 177 22.63 -7.56 -12.73
N LEU A 178 21.95 -7.30 -11.61
CA LEU A 178 20.94 -6.23 -11.50
C LEU A 178 21.52 -4.87 -11.11
N SER A 179 22.53 -4.86 -10.23
CA SER A 179 23.06 -3.63 -9.62
C SER A 179 23.97 -2.80 -10.52
N GLY A 180 24.29 -3.31 -11.72
CA GLY A 180 25.18 -2.62 -12.67
C GLY A 180 24.76 -1.19 -12.99
N LEU A 181 23.46 -0.92 -13.08
CA LEU A 181 22.90 0.43 -13.25
C LEU A 181 21.88 0.70 -12.14
N THR A 182 22.34 1.23 -11.00
CA THR A 182 21.49 1.52 -9.84
C THR A 182 21.17 3.00 -9.74
N VAL A 183 19.90 3.34 -9.46
CA VAL A 183 19.44 4.70 -9.19
C VAL A 183 18.58 4.71 -7.93
N GLU A 184 18.95 5.54 -6.97
CA GLU A 184 18.18 5.75 -5.76
C GLU A 184 17.22 6.94 -5.92
N ILE A 185 15.96 6.74 -5.56
CA ILE A 185 14.96 7.82 -5.51
C ILE A 185 14.86 8.32 -4.06
N PRO A 186 15.12 9.61 -3.81
CA PRO A 186 15.04 10.18 -2.48
C PRO A 186 13.60 10.20 -1.95
N GLY A 187 13.48 10.02 -0.63
CA GLY A 187 12.23 10.18 0.10
C GLY A 187 11.67 11.61 -0.05
N LEU A 188 10.35 11.76 0.04
CA LEU A 188 9.65 13.04 -0.11
C LEU A 188 10.16 14.10 0.88
N ARG A 189 10.63 13.69 2.07
CA ARG A 189 11.24 14.56 3.08
C ARG A 189 12.52 15.27 2.61
N ALA A 190 13.28 14.67 1.70
CA ALA A 190 14.52 15.25 1.17
C ALA A 190 14.24 16.28 0.04
N ARG A 191 13.07 16.18 -0.62
CA ARG A 191 12.67 17.01 -1.76
C ARG A 191 11.47 17.91 -1.44
N ARG A 192 11.64 18.74 -0.42
CA ARG A 192 10.54 19.55 0.16
C ARG A 192 9.88 20.50 -0.85
N SER A 193 10.62 20.96 -1.87
CA SER A 193 10.07 21.82 -2.92
C SER A 193 9.01 21.15 -3.80
N GLU A 194 8.93 19.81 -3.80
CA GLU A 194 7.91 19.07 -4.55
C GLU A 194 6.61 18.85 -3.76
N ILE A 195 6.62 19.03 -2.44
CA ILE A 195 5.47 18.68 -1.58
C ILE A 195 4.21 19.46 -1.98
N LEU A 196 4.29 20.80 -2.03
CA LEU A 196 3.11 21.62 -2.35
C LEU A 196 2.66 21.46 -3.81
N PRO A 197 3.54 21.46 -4.82
CA PRO A 197 3.13 21.21 -6.20
C PRO A 197 2.50 19.82 -6.41
N LEU A 198 3.04 18.76 -5.78
CA LEU A 198 2.42 17.43 -5.79
C LEU A 198 1.06 17.43 -5.07
N ALA A 199 0.96 18.13 -3.94
CA ALA A 199 -0.29 18.26 -3.20
C ALA A 199 -1.37 18.90 -4.08
N SER A 200 -1.06 20.01 -4.74
CA SER A 200 -1.97 20.69 -5.67
C SER A 200 -2.40 19.77 -6.82
N LEU A 201 -1.46 19.04 -7.44
CA LEU A 201 -1.76 18.09 -8.52
C LEU A 201 -2.71 16.98 -8.06
N PHE A 202 -2.48 16.38 -6.88
CA PHE A 202 -3.35 15.32 -6.36
C PHE A 202 -4.69 15.86 -5.88
N LEU A 203 -4.73 17.08 -5.37
CA LEU A 203 -5.96 17.75 -4.97
C LEU A 203 -6.85 18.01 -6.19
N GLU A 204 -6.27 18.49 -7.30
CA GLU A 204 -6.97 18.68 -8.56
C GLU A 204 -7.52 17.36 -9.11
N ARG A 205 -6.70 16.31 -9.14
CA ARG A 205 -7.14 14.97 -9.57
C ARG A 205 -8.26 14.43 -8.68
N ALA A 206 -8.17 14.62 -7.36
CA ALA A 206 -9.20 14.18 -6.43
C ALA A 206 -10.52 14.96 -6.60
N ALA A 207 -10.44 16.26 -6.85
CA ALA A 207 -11.61 17.09 -7.13
C ALA A 207 -12.30 16.65 -8.43
N GLN A 208 -11.54 16.41 -9.51
CA GLN A 208 -12.04 15.90 -10.79
C GLN A 208 -12.76 14.55 -10.62
N LEU A 209 -12.16 13.60 -9.88
CA LEU A 209 -12.74 12.28 -9.63
C LEU A 209 -14.06 12.33 -8.84
N THR A 210 -14.24 13.35 -8.00
CA THR A 210 -15.44 13.52 -7.16
C THR A 210 -16.46 14.49 -7.76
N GLY A 211 -16.17 15.07 -8.93
CA GLY A 211 -17.02 16.07 -9.57
C GLY A 211 -17.16 17.36 -8.77
N ARG A 212 -16.20 17.68 -7.90
CA ARG A 212 -16.20 18.87 -7.05
C ARG A 212 -15.34 19.99 -7.65
N PRO A 213 -15.65 21.27 -7.36
CA PRO A 213 -14.73 22.36 -7.67
C PRO A 213 -13.40 22.15 -6.92
N LEU A 214 -12.30 22.60 -7.52
CA LEU A 214 -10.96 22.52 -6.92
C LEU A 214 -10.94 23.32 -5.60
N PRO A 215 -10.75 22.66 -4.44
CA PRO A 215 -10.66 23.38 -3.19
C PRO A 215 -9.28 24.02 -3.03
N ARG A 216 -9.22 25.09 -2.23
CA ARG A 216 -7.98 25.81 -1.90
C ARG A 216 -7.40 25.30 -0.59
N LEU A 217 -6.08 25.11 -0.54
CA LEU A 217 -5.38 24.83 0.71
C LEU A 217 -5.25 26.13 1.53
N THR A 218 -5.57 26.06 2.81
CA THR A 218 -5.27 27.16 3.76
C THR A 218 -3.75 27.26 4.02
N PRO A 219 -3.25 28.43 4.44
CA PRO A 219 -1.85 28.57 4.86
C PRO A 219 -1.45 27.54 5.93
N ASP A 220 -2.31 27.28 6.92
CA ASP A 220 -2.08 26.31 8.00
C ASP A 220 -2.00 24.86 7.50
N ALA A 221 -2.79 24.52 6.47
CA ALA A 221 -2.72 23.23 5.79
C ALA A 221 -1.43 23.11 4.98
N MET A 222 -1.01 24.16 4.26
CA MET A 222 0.24 24.16 3.51
C MET A 222 1.46 23.98 4.42
N GLU A 223 1.47 24.68 5.57
CA GLU A 223 2.52 24.51 6.58
C GLU A 223 2.54 23.09 7.15
N ALA A 224 1.36 22.51 7.44
CA ALA A 224 1.27 21.12 7.89
C ALA A 224 1.85 20.12 6.87
N LEU A 225 1.61 20.34 5.58
CA LEU A 225 2.18 19.51 4.52
C LEU A 225 3.71 19.62 4.47
N LEU A 226 4.28 20.81 4.65
CA LEU A 226 5.73 21.05 4.60
C LEU A 226 6.48 20.53 5.82
N THR A 227 5.83 20.49 6.98
CA THR A 227 6.42 20.07 8.26
C THR A 227 6.32 18.56 8.49
N HIS A 228 5.39 17.88 7.83
CA HIS A 228 5.19 16.43 7.97
C HIS A 228 6.39 15.60 7.45
N GLY A 229 6.68 14.49 8.13
CA GLY A 229 7.84 13.63 7.82
C GLY A 229 7.65 12.68 6.62
N TRP A 230 6.42 12.50 6.16
CA TRP A 230 6.02 11.68 5.01
C TRP A 230 6.59 10.25 4.99
N PRO A 231 6.37 9.43 6.04
CA PRO A 231 6.84 8.03 6.07
C PRO A 231 6.28 7.16 4.94
N GLY A 232 5.11 7.49 4.37
CA GLY A 232 4.56 6.84 3.19
C GLY A 232 4.79 7.59 1.88
N ASN A 233 5.65 8.62 1.90
CA ASN A 233 6.11 9.38 0.74
C ASN A 233 4.94 9.91 -0.13
N VAL A 234 5.08 9.87 -1.46
CA VAL A 234 4.10 10.38 -2.42
C VAL A 234 2.76 9.64 -2.32
N ARG A 235 2.78 8.35 -1.98
CA ARG A 235 1.54 7.55 -1.78
C ARG A 235 0.71 8.07 -0.61
N GLU A 236 1.36 8.42 0.50
CA GLU A 236 0.70 9.04 1.65
C GLU A 236 0.15 10.43 1.31
N LEU A 237 0.95 11.27 0.63
CA LEU A 237 0.52 12.60 0.19
C LEU A 237 -0.73 12.52 -0.71
N LYS A 238 -0.74 11.61 -1.69
CA LYS A 238 -1.90 11.37 -2.55
C LYS A 238 -3.14 10.99 -1.73
N ASN A 239 -2.99 10.07 -0.78
CA ASN A 239 -4.10 9.64 0.08
C ASN A 239 -4.61 10.75 0.99
N ALA A 240 -3.70 11.60 1.50
CA ALA A 240 -4.06 12.76 2.31
C ALA A 240 -4.89 13.77 1.48
N MET A 241 -4.52 14.03 0.23
CA MET A 241 -5.29 14.92 -0.66
C MET A 241 -6.66 14.36 -1.02
N ILE A 242 -6.75 13.06 -1.36
CA ILE A 242 -8.03 12.40 -1.63
C ILE A 242 -8.95 12.49 -0.40
N ARG A 243 -8.41 12.23 0.78
CA ARG A 243 -9.15 12.33 2.04
C ARG A 243 -9.59 13.76 2.32
N ALA A 244 -8.73 14.74 2.09
CA ALA A 244 -9.05 16.15 2.29
C ALA A 244 -10.24 16.58 1.42
N VAL A 245 -10.27 16.19 0.14
CA VAL A 245 -11.42 16.45 -0.75
C VAL A 245 -12.69 15.72 -0.31
N ALA A 246 -12.56 14.53 0.27
CA ALA A 246 -13.71 13.79 0.77
C ALA A 246 -14.29 14.39 2.07
N LEU A 247 -13.45 14.98 2.92
CA LEU A 247 -13.84 15.50 4.23
C LEU A 247 -14.20 16.98 4.23
N CYS A 248 -13.62 17.79 3.35
CA CYS A 248 -13.87 19.23 3.37
C CYS A 248 -15.33 19.54 3.00
N ALA A 249 -16.04 20.27 3.86
CA ALA A 249 -17.31 20.87 3.52
C ALA A 249 -17.04 22.21 2.82
N GLY A 250 -17.35 22.33 1.52
CA GLY A 250 -17.09 23.54 0.74
C GLY A 250 -15.81 23.47 -0.12
N ASP A 251 -15.18 24.63 -0.31
CA ASP A 251 -14.08 24.90 -1.25
C ASP A 251 -12.73 25.16 -0.56
N VAL A 252 -12.63 24.91 0.75
CA VAL A 252 -11.41 25.16 1.53
C VAL A 252 -10.95 23.90 2.27
N VAL A 253 -9.67 23.56 2.12
CA VAL A 253 -9.00 22.49 2.85
C VAL A 253 -8.18 23.07 4.00
N GLU A 254 -8.71 22.92 5.20
CA GLU A 254 -8.06 23.16 6.48
C GLU A 254 -7.13 22.02 6.92
N ARG A 255 -6.26 22.31 7.90
CA ARG A 255 -5.27 21.38 8.47
C ARG A 255 -5.91 20.07 8.95
N GLU A 256 -7.09 20.14 9.58
CA GLU A 256 -7.80 18.99 10.14
C GLU A 256 -8.26 17.99 9.07
N HIS A 257 -8.59 18.45 7.87
CA HIS A 257 -9.02 17.59 6.75
C HIS A 257 -7.89 16.72 6.21
N LEU A 258 -6.62 17.11 6.41
CA LEU A 258 -5.46 16.34 5.98
C LEU A 258 -5.29 15.06 6.80
N ALA A 259 -5.76 15.06 8.07
CA ALA A 259 -5.66 13.95 9.01
C ALA A 259 -4.26 13.33 9.06
N LEU A 260 -3.22 14.18 9.07
CA LEU A 260 -1.83 13.77 9.14
C LEU A 260 -1.53 13.23 10.55
N SER A 261 -0.97 12.03 10.64
CA SER A 261 -0.64 11.43 11.93
C SER A 261 0.60 12.12 12.52
N THR A 262 0.46 12.80 13.65
CA THR A 262 1.58 13.36 14.39
C THR A 262 2.22 12.29 15.28
N GLY A 263 3.13 11.49 14.73
CA GLY A 263 3.95 10.60 15.56
C GLY A 263 4.90 9.71 14.76
N PRO A 264 6.08 9.36 15.30
CA PRO A 264 6.97 8.39 14.68
C PRO A 264 6.28 7.04 14.70
N SER A 265 5.81 6.59 13.52
CA SER A 265 5.25 5.26 13.35
C SER A 265 6.42 4.25 13.34
N ALA A 266 6.92 3.92 14.53
CA ALA A 266 7.64 2.67 14.73
C ALA A 266 6.63 1.55 14.50
N ARG A 267 6.71 0.90 13.34
CA ARG A 267 6.04 -0.39 13.13
C ARG A 267 6.54 -1.35 14.21
N PRO A 268 5.66 -1.99 14.99
CA PRO A 268 6.08 -3.12 15.81
C PRO A 268 6.36 -4.30 14.87
N SER A 269 7.64 -4.65 14.72
CA SER A 269 8.03 -5.95 14.15
C SER A 269 7.47 -7.07 15.03
N PRO A 270 6.74 -8.05 14.49
CA PRO A 270 6.30 -9.21 15.25
C PRO A 270 7.46 -10.20 15.32
N GLY A 271 8.25 -10.16 16.39
CA GLY A 271 9.34 -11.12 16.58
C GLY A 271 10.44 -10.68 17.53
N ALA A 272 10.11 -10.42 18.79
CA ALA A 272 11.09 -10.45 19.86
C ALA A 272 10.36 -10.68 21.19
N THR A 273 10.45 -11.89 21.71
CA THR A 273 10.18 -12.20 23.12
C THR A 273 11.12 -11.38 24.01
N PRO A 274 10.63 -10.54 24.93
CA PRO A 274 11.49 -9.93 25.93
C PRO A 274 11.70 -10.90 27.11
N PRO A 275 12.93 -11.00 27.65
CA PRO A 275 13.14 -11.70 28.90
C PRO A 275 12.56 -10.89 30.06
N ALA A 276 12.09 -11.61 31.07
CA ALA A 276 11.57 -11.03 32.30
C ALA A 276 12.68 -10.23 33.02
N SER A 277 12.45 -8.94 33.26
CA SER A 277 13.10 -8.22 34.35
C SER A 277 12.21 -7.10 34.87
N LYS A 278 12.09 -7.10 36.19
CA LYS A 278 11.30 -6.21 37.04
C LYS A 278 11.88 -4.79 36.98
N VAL A 279 11.05 -3.77 36.70
CA VAL A 279 11.23 -2.40 37.18
C VAL A 279 9.84 -1.76 37.39
N GLU A 280 9.75 -0.96 38.45
CA GLU A 280 8.59 -0.30 39.07
C GLU A 280 7.88 0.74 38.17
N PRO A 281 6.65 1.19 38.51
CA PRO A 281 5.81 1.97 37.60
C PRO A 281 6.06 3.48 37.74
N GLU A 282 6.67 4.09 36.74
CA GLU A 282 6.55 5.52 36.50
C GLU A 282 5.33 5.80 35.59
N THR A 283 4.55 6.80 35.99
CA THR A 283 3.22 7.13 35.47
C THR A 283 3.33 7.94 34.18
N GLU A 284 3.12 7.30 33.02
CA GLU A 284 2.99 8.03 31.76
C GLU A 284 1.55 8.56 31.54
N PRO A 285 1.36 9.85 31.20
CA PRO A 285 0.05 10.45 30.91
C PRO A 285 -0.68 9.85 29.68
N GLY A 286 0.04 9.08 28.84
CA GLY A 286 -0.53 8.40 27.68
C GLY A 286 -1.30 7.10 27.99
N ARG A 287 -1.09 6.49 29.17
CA ARG A 287 -1.84 5.28 29.58
C ARG A 287 -3.24 5.64 30.06
N VAL A 288 -3.35 6.70 30.85
CA VAL A 288 -4.60 7.21 31.41
C VAL A 288 -5.56 7.62 30.28
N MET A 289 -5.09 8.38 29.29
CA MET A 289 -5.91 8.79 28.14
C MET A 289 -6.41 7.59 27.30
N ARG A 290 -5.60 6.53 27.16
CA ARG A 290 -5.98 5.32 26.41
C ARG A 290 -6.95 4.42 27.20
N GLU A 291 -6.82 4.39 28.52
CA GLU A 291 -7.75 3.69 29.41
C GLU A 291 -9.09 4.43 29.50
N ASP A 292 -9.08 5.77 29.54
CA ASP A 292 -10.25 6.64 29.55
C ASP A 292 -11.07 6.52 28.25
N LEU A 293 -10.40 6.54 27.09
CA LEU A 293 -11.06 6.35 25.80
C LEU A 293 -11.70 4.96 25.67
N ARG A 294 -11.05 3.91 26.20
CA ARG A 294 -11.60 2.55 26.21
C ARG A 294 -12.79 2.43 27.16
N ALA A 295 -12.72 3.05 28.34
CA ALA A 295 -13.81 3.07 29.31
C ALA A 295 -15.03 3.83 28.75
N TYR A 296 -14.81 4.99 28.13
CA TYR A 296 -15.86 5.78 27.49
C TYR A 296 -16.53 5.02 26.33
N GLU A 297 -15.73 4.39 25.47
CA GLU A 297 -16.25 3.58 24.36
C GLU A 297 -17.05 2.37 24.86
N ARG A 298 -16.55 1.67 25.88
CA ARG A 298 -17.27 0.56 26.52
C ARG A 298 -18.62 1.00 27.07
N ALA A 299 -18.67 2.15 27.75
CA ALA A 299 -19.91 2.69 28.32
C ALA A 299 -20.94 3.03 27.22
N ARG A 300 -20.51 3.70 26.14
CA ARG A 300 -21.38 4.03 24.99
C ARG A 300 -21.95 2.78 24.30
N ILE A 301 -21.14 1.72 24.17
CA ILE A 301 -21.60 0.45 23.57
C ILE A 301 -22.65 -0.24 24.45
N LEU A 302 -22.46 -0.24 25.77
CA LEU A 302 -23.42 -0.85 26.71
C LEU A 302 -24.75 -0.09 26.73
N GLU A 303 -24.71 1.25 26.71
CA GLU A 303 -25.90 2.09 26.65
C GLU A 303 -26.69 1.85 25.36
N ALA A 304 -26.01 1.81 24.20
CA ALA A 304 -26.66 1.53 22.92
C ALA A 304 -27.27 0.12 22.86
N LEU A 305 -26.65 -0.88 23.49
CA LEU A 305 -27.21 -2.23 23.61
C LEU A 305 -28.42 -2.29 24.55
N GLN A 306 -28.42 -1.52 25.64
CA GLN A 306 -29.56 -1.44 26.55
C GLN A 306 -30.77 -0.76 25.89
N GLN A 307 -30.55 0.36 25.20
CA GLN A 307 -31.61 1.10 24.48
C GLN A 307 -32.25 0.30 23.34
N THR A 308 -31.55 -0.71 22.81
CA THR A 308 -32.02 -1.54 21.71
C THR A 308 -32.37 -2.98 22.12
N ALA A 309 -32.51 -3.23 23.42
CA ALA A 309 -32.82 -4.55 23.98
C ALA A 309 -31.88 -5.68 23.47
N GLY A 310 -30.61 -5.36 23.22
CA GLY A 310 -29.60 -6.29 22.71
C GLY A 310 -29.63 -6.50 21.18
N ASN A 311 -30.40 -5.71 20.43
CA ASN A 311 -30.39 -5.78 18.97
C ASN A 311 -29.14 -5.10 18.38
N GLN A 312 -28.11 -5.91 18.10
CA GLN A 312 -26.81 -5.46 17.61
C GLN A 312 -26.87 -4.66 16.29
N THR A 313 -27.86 -4.90 15.43
CA THR A 313 -27.99 -4.12 14.19
C THR A 313 -28.50 -2.70 14.47
N GLN A 314 -29.44 -2.55 15.40
CA GLN A 314 -29.96 -1.24 15.82
C GLN A 314 -28.95 -0.50 16.70
N ALA A 315 -28.23 -1.20 17.59
CA ALA A 315 -27.16 -0.62 18.38
C ALA A 315 -26.02 -0.06 17.51
N ALA A 316 -25.67 -0.78 16.43
CA ALA A 316 -24.66 -0.32 15.48
C ALA A 316 -25.11 0.96 14.74
N ALA A 317 -26.39 1.02 14.36
CA ALA A 317 -26.99 2.20 13.73
C ALA A 317 -27.02 3.42 14.68
N LEU A 318 -27.39 3.25 15.96
CA LEU A 318 -27.35 4.32 16.97
C LEU A 318 -25.93 4.84 17.23
N LEU A 319 -24.92 3.99 17.09
CA LEU A 319 -23.52 4.34 17.27
C LEU A 319 -22.85 4.84 15.98
N GLY A 320 -23.58 4.91 14.84
CA GLY A 320 -23.05 5.36 13.55
C GLY A 320 -21.96 4.45 12.96
N ILE A 321 -21.91 3.18 13.35
CA ILE A 321 -20.88 2.22 12.91
C ILE A 321 -21.49 0.99 12.24
N SER A 322 -20.69 0.28 11.43
CA SER A 322 -21.14 -0.98 10.83
C SER A 322 -21.37 -2.06 11.90
N ARG A 323 -22.31 -2.99 11.66
CA ARG A 323 -22.55 -4.15 12.54
C ARG A 323 -21.29 -5.00 12.75
N ARG A 324 -20.44 -5.12 11.73
CA ARG A 324 -19.15 -5.82 11.81
C ARG A 324 -18.19 -5.09 12.76
N THR A 325 -18.14 -3.76 12.67
CA THR A 325 -17.35 -2.90 13.57
C THR A 325 -17.84 -3.02 15.02
N LEU A 326 -19.15 -3.01 15.26
CA LEU A 326 -19.72 -3.24 16.59
C LEU A 326 -19.34 -4.63 17.12
N THR A 327 -19.44 -5.67 16.30
CA THR A 327 -19.10 -7.06 16.68
C THR A 327 -17.63 -7.19 17.09
N ASN A 328 -16.72 -6.50 16.38
CA ASN A 328 -15.30 -6.46 16.72
C ASN A 328 -15.06 -5.71 18.04
N LYS A 329 -15.78 -4.60 18.29
CA LYS A 329 -15.69 -3.83 19.54
C LYS A 329 -16.25 -4.61 20.74
N LEU A 330 -17.33 -5.39 20.57
CA LEU A 330 -17.87 -6.26 21.63
C LEU A 330 -16.86 -7.32 22.06
N ASN A 331 -16.14 -7.91 21.11
CA ASN A 331 -15.06 -8.86 21.40
C ASN A 331 -13.87 -8.18 22.09
N ALA A 332 -13.45 -7.01 21.60
CA ALA A 332 -12.33 -6.26 22.15
C ALA A 332 -12.57 -5.79 23.60
N HIS A 333 -13.83 -5.47 23.94
CA HIS A 333 -14.25 -5.06 25.29
C HIS A 333 -14.76 -6.23 26.15
N ALA A 334 -14.67 -7.48 25.68
CA ALA A 334 -15.18 -8.67 26.38
C ALA A 334 -16.65 -8.54 26.85
N ILE A 335 -17.50 -7.87 26.06
CA ILE A 335 -18.92 -7.72 26.34
C ILE A 335 -19.65 -8.95 25.78
N ALA A 336 -20.39 -9.66 26.63
CA ALA A 336 -21.16 -10.84 26.24
C ALA A 336 -22.15 -10.49 25.11
N ARG A 337 -22.13 -11.26 24.03
CA ARG A 337 -23.00 -11.02 22.87
C ARG A 337 -24.45 -11.39 23.21
N PRO A 338 -25.41 -10.44 23.22
CA PRO A 338 -26.81 -10.80 23.34
C PRO A 338 -27.22 -11.59 22.08
N ARG A 339 -27.62 -12.85 22.27
CA ARG A 339 -28.17 -13.70 21.21
C ARG A 339 -29.65 -13.36 21.01
N LYS A 340 -30.06 -13.21 19.74
CA LYS A 340 -31.46 -13.04 19.33
C LYS A 340 -32.29 -14.17 19.97
N ARG A 341 -33.19 -13.85 20.91
CA ARG A 341 -34.25 -14.80 21.28
C ARG A 341 -35.09 -15.04 20.03
N VAL A 342 -35.02 -16.24 19.48
CA VAL A 342 -35.89 -16.69 18.41
C VAL A 342 -37.26 -16.88 19.05
N SER A 343 -38.21 -16.04 18.66
CA SER A 343 -39.62 -16.22 18.95
C SER A 343 -40.15 -17.42 18.17
N GLY A 344 -40.59 -18.47 18.87
CA GLY A 344 -41.43 -19.53 18.29
C GLY A 344 -41.14 -20.93 18.81
N ALA A 345 -41.82 -21.33 19.89
CA ALA A 345 -42.39 -22.67 20.13
C ALA A 345 -42.82 -22.77 21.60
N PHE A 346 -44.13 -22.73 21.85
CA PHE A 346 -44.71 -23.20 23.10
C PHE A 346 -44.56 -24.73 23.20
N PRO A 347 -44.13 -25.29 24.34
CA PRO A 347 -44.66 -26.55 24.80
C PRO A 347 -45.83 -26.29 25.76
N ALA A 348 -46.97 -26.88 25.46
CA ALA A 348 -48.08 -27.03 26.39
C ALA A 348 -47.74 -28.09 27.44
N VAL A 349 -48.11 -27.84 28.70
CA VAL A 349 -48.60 -28.71 29.81
C VAL A 349 -48.45 -27.85 31.09
N ALA A 350 -49.32 -27.76 32.09
CA ALA A 350 -50.76 -27.88 32.31
C ALA A 350 -51.00 -27.39 33.77
N CYS A 351 -52.17 -26.80 34.02
CA CYS A 351 -52.88 -26.63 35.29
C CYS A 351 -52.18 -26.08 36.56
N GLY A 352 -52.74 -24.98 37.08
CA GLY A 352 -52.63 -24.53 38.47
C GLY A 352 -53.48 -23.28 38.69
N GLU A 353 -54.46 -23.37 39.57
CA GLU A 353 -55.68 -22.58 39.68
C GLU A 353 -55.54 -21.13 40.22
N ALA A 354 -56.56 -20.33 39.86
CA ALA A 354 -57.29 -19.31 40.64
C ALA A 354 -56.52 -18.23 41.45
N GLY A 355 -56.83 -16.95 41.16
CA GLY A 355 -56.52 -15.85 42.07
C GLY A 355 -56.69 -14.44 41.49
N THR A 356 -57.94 -14.00 41.37
CA THR A 356 -58.56 -12.65 41.47
C THR A 356 -57.69 -11.36 41.41
N PRO A 357 -58.15 -10.29 40.72
CA PRO A 357 -57.36 -9.09 40.44
C PRO A 357 -57.45 -8.03 41.55
N LEU A 358 -56.38 -7.25 41.74
CA LEU A 358 -56.42 -5.99 42.48
C LEU A 358 -55.85 -4.85 41.63
N ARG A 359 -56.77 -4.01 41.14
CA ARG A 359 -56.55 -2.58 40.89
C ARG A 359 -56.24 -1.90 42.22
N VAL A 360 -55.32 -0.93 42.25
CA VAL A 360 -55.50 0.43 42.83
C VAL A 360 -54.35 1.33 42.31
N ALA A 361 -54.73 2.56 41.95
CA ALA A 361 -53.93 3.65 41.42
C ALA A 361 -53.30 4.52 42.55
N VAL A 362 -52.85 5.73 42.17
CA VAL A 362 -52.56 6.92 43.02
C VAL A 362 -51.09 6.97 43.47
N VAL A 363 -50.25 7.98 43.19
CA VAL A 363 -50.39 9.41 42.82
C VAL A 363 -49.49 9.75 41.64
#